data_AF-A0A850TJK3-F1
#
_entry.id   AF-A0A850TJK3-F1
#
_cell.length_a   1.000
_cell.length_b   1.000
_cell.length_c   1.000
_cell.angle_alpha   90.00
_cell.angle_beta   90.00
_cell.angle_gamma   90.00
#
_symmetry.space_group_name_H-M   'P 1'
#
loop_
_entity.id
_entity.type
_entity.pdbx_description
1 polymer ?
#
loop_
_entity_poly.entity_id
_entity_poly.type
_entity_poly.pdbx_seq_one_letter_code
_entity_poly.pdbx_strand_id
1 'polypeptide(L)'
;QWPFSRFLFFQEPASAFASFLNGLASFVMLLRYKAAVPPASPMYPTCVAFAWVSLNAWFWSTVFHTRDTAVTEKLDYFCASAVVLHSVYLCCVRTLGLQRPALISIFRAFLLLFLACHISYLTLVRFDYGYNMAANASIGLLNLAWWLRWCLRNRPRLPHVWKCAAVVLLLQALALLELLDF
;
A
#
# COMPACT_ATOMS: atom_id res chain seq x y z
N GLN A 1 8.80 -22.91 0.01
CA GLN A 1 8.09 -23.43 1.19
C GLN A 1 9.07 -23.38 2.35
N TRP A 2 8.79 -22.57 3.38
CA TRP A 2 9.64 -22.43 4.57
C TRP A 2 9.67 -23.73 5.40
N PRO A 3 10.80 -24.10 6.03
CA PRO A 3 11.01 -25.43 6.63
C PRO A 3 10.64 -25.52 8.12
N PHE A 4 9.80 -24.63 8.64
CA PHE A 4 9.52 -24.58 10.07
C PHE A 4 8.24 -25.34 10.43
N SER A 5 8.38 -26.25 11.40
CA SER A 5 7.30 -27.03 11.96
C SER A 5 6.27 -26.12 12.61
N ARG A 6 4.99 -26.31 12.27
CA ARG A 6 3.83 -25.56 12.78
C ARG A 6 3.85 -25.55 14.31
N PHE A 7 4.26 -24.44 14.92
CA PHE A 7 4.15 -24.27 16.36
C PHE A 7 2.77 -23.66 16.66
N LEU A 8 1.88 -24.43 17.29
CA LEU A 8 0.59 -23.97 17.79
C LEU A 8 -0.39 -23.38 16.75
N PHE A 9 -0.60 -24.04 15.61
CA PHE A 9 -1.52 -23.60 14.54
C PHE A 9 -1.16 -22.30 13.80
N PHE A 10 -0.10 -21.58 14.21
CA PHE A 10 0.46 -20.44 13.48
C PHE A 10 1.62 -20.89 12.61
N GLN A 11 1.62 -20.46 11.33
CA GLN A 11 2.69 -20.79 10.40
C GLN A 11 3.88 -19.84 10.58
N GLU A 12 3.61 -18.55 10.77
CA GLU A 12 4.62 -17.50 11.01
C GLU A 12 4.14 -16.51 12.10
N PRO A 13 4.25 -16.87 13.40
CA PRO A 13 3.69 -16.07 14.48
C PRO A 13 4.33 -14.67 14.61
N ALA A 14 5.62 -14.53 14.28
CA ALA A 14 6.31 -13.24 14.30
C ALA A 14 5.78 -12.30 13.20
N SER A 15 5.64 -12.80 11.97
CA SER A 15 5.09 -12.05 10.84
C SER A 15 3.62 -11.67 11.07
N ALA A 16 2.81 -12.61 11.57
CA ALA A 16 1.41 -12.34 11.92
C ALA A 16 1.27 -11.22 12.97
N PHE A 17 2.11 -11.25 14.02
CA PHE A 17 2.10 -10.22 15.05
C PHE A 17 2.57 -8.86 14.50
N ALA A 18 3.62 -8.85 13.67
CA ALA A 18 4.08 -7.63 12.99
C ALA A 18 2.98 -7.02 12.09
N SER A 19 2.28 -7.83 11.29
CA SER A 19 1.16 -7.37 10.46
C SER A 19 0.00 -6.83 11.28
N PHE A 20 -0.34 -7.48 12.41
CA PHE A 20 -1.36 -6.99 13.33
C PHE A 20 -0.99 -5.62 13.92
N LEU A 21 0.27 -5.46 14.37
CA LEU A 21 0.76 -4.19 14.89
C LEU A 21 0.76 -3.09 13.83
N ASN A 22 1.11 -3.41 12.58
CA ASN A 22 1.01 -2.45 11.46
C ASN A 22 -0.45 -2.03 11.17
N GLY A 23 -1.38 -2.98 11.25
CA GLY A 23 -2.81 -2.70 11.17
C GLY A 23 -3.27 -1.77 12.30
N LEU A 24 -2.89 -2.08 13.55
CA LEU A 24 -3.22 -1.24 14.71
C LEU A 24 -2.63 0.16 14.60
N ALA A 25 -1.36 0.28 14.19
CA ALA A 25 -0.72 1.57 13.95
C ALA A 25 -1.46 2.37 12.87
N SER A 26 -1.85 1.73 11.78
CA SER A 26 -2.67 2.36 10.71
C SER A 26 -4.01 2.86 11.24
N PHE A 27 -4.66 2.11 12.15
CA PHE A 27 -5.93 2.49 12.77
C PHE A 27 -5.77 3.70 13.70
N VAL A 28 -4.78 3.66 14.58
CA VAL A 28 -4.46 4.78 15.48
C VAL A 28 -4.12 6.04 14.68
N MET A 29 -3.36 5.90 13.59
CA MET A 29 -3.03 7.01 12.70
C MET A 29 -4.28 7.57 11.98
N LEU A 30 -5.23 6.72 11.58
CA LEU A 30 -6.51 7.15 11.03
C LEU A 30 -7.30 7.98 12.05
N LEU A 31 -7.40 7.52 13.30
CA LEU A 31 -8.10 8.26 14.36
C LEU A 31 -7.44 9.62 14.62
N ARG A 32 -6.11 9.67 14.72
CA ARG A 32 -5.34 10.92 14.87
C ARG A 32 -5.54 11.85 13.67
N TYR A 33 -5.55 11.32 12.46
CA TYR A 33 -5.78 12.10 11.25
C TYR A 33 -7.18 12.73 11.23
N LYS A 34 -8.22 11.95 11.57
CA LYS A 34 -9.60 12.46 11.66
C LYS A 34 -9.77 13.53 12.75
N ALA A 35 -9.03 13.42 13.85
CA ALA A 35 -9.06 14.42 14.92
C ALA A 35 -8.30 15.72 14.56
N ALA A 36 -7.20 15.61 13.81
CA ALA A 36 -6.33 16.75 13.50
C ALA A 36 -6.69 17.48 12.20
N VAL A 37 -7.31 16.79 11.23
CA VAL A 37 -7.58 17.35 9.90
C VAL A 37 -9.07 17.56 9.69
N PRO A 38 -9.52 18.79 9.37
CA PRO A 38 -10.93 19.06 9.13
C PRO A 38 -11.42 18.34 7.84
N PRO A 39 -12.66 17.82 7.83
CA PRO A 39 -13.25 17.13 6.67
C PRO A 39 -13.33 17.97 5.39
N ALA A 40 -13.30 19.31 5.52
CA ALA A 40 -13.28 20.24 4.39
C ALA A 40 -11.95 20.23 3.60
N SER A 41 -10.90 19.59 4.12
CA SER A 41 -9.63 19.48 3.41
C SER A 41 -9.81 18.64 2.13
N PRO A 42 -9.37 19.11 0.95
CA PRO A 42 -9.54 18.40 -0.31
C PRO A 42 -8.92 16.99 -0.34
N MET A 43 -7.91 16.76 0.51
CA MET A 43 -7.23 15.45 0.61
C MET A 43 -7.84 14.51 1.65
N TYR A 44 -8.71 15.02 2.52
CA TYR A 44 -9.33 14.24 3.60
C TYR A 44 -9.97 12.93 3.11
N PRO A 45 -10.86 12.92 2.09
CA PRO A 45 -11.50 11.68 1.64
C PRO A 45 -10.48 10.69 1.06
N THR A 46 -9.47 11.17 0.34
CA THR A 46 -8.42 10.32 -0.26
C THR A 46 -7.52 9.70 0.80
N CYS A 47 -7.13 10.45 1.84
CA CYS A 47 -6.30 9.93 2.92
C CYS A 47 -7.07 8.94 3.80
N VAL A 48 -8.35 9.20 4.09
CA VAL A 48 -9.21 8.28 4.84
C VAL A 48 -9.43 6.98 4.06
N ALA A 49 -9.68 7.06 2.75
CA ALA A 49 -9.79 5.88 1.89
C ALA A 49 -8.49 5.05 1.88
N PHE A 50 -7.33 5.71 1.76
CA PHE A 50 -6.03 5.03 1.80
C PHE A 50 -5.81 4.28 3.12
N ALA A 51 -6.16 4.90 4.26
CA ALA A 51 -6.04 4.27 5.56
C ALA A 51 -6.95 3.03 5.69
N TRP A 52 -8.18 3.08 5.18
CA TRP A 52 -9.08 1.93 5.18
C TRP A 52 -8.59 0.79 4.28
N VAL A 53 -8.09 1.10 3.08
CA VAL A 53 -7.48 0.11 2.19
C VAL A 53 -6.25 -0.53 2.84
N SER A 54 -5.43 0.28 3.51
CA SER A 54 -4.26 -0.21 4.27
C SER A 54 -4.67 -1.13 5.43
N LEU A 55 -5.69 -0.75 6.19
CA LEU A 55 -6.23 -1.60 7.28
C LEU A 55 -6.74 -2.94 6.77
N ASN A 56 -7.41 -2.95 5.62
CA ASN A 56 -7.89 -4.18 5.00
C ASN A 56 -6.72 -5.08 4.57
N ALA A 57 -5.66 -4.50 4.01
CA ALA A 57 -4.45 -5.25 3.65
C ALA A 57 -3.77 -5.85 4.88
N TRP A 58 -3.54 -5.08 5.94
CA TRP A 58 -2.93 -5.61 7.17
C TRP A 58 -3.78 -6.68 7.86
N PHE A 59 -5.10 -6.58 7.77
CA PHE A 59 -6.00 -7.63 8.24
C PHE A 59 -5.79 -8.93 7.48
N TRP A 60 -5.81 -8.89 6.14
CA TRP A 60 -5.59 -10.10 5.32
C TRP A 60 -4.18 -10.66 5.45
N SER A 61 -3.16 -9.81 5.57
CA SER A 61 -1.78 -10.23 5.89
C SER A 61 -1.70 -10.96 7.23
N THR A 62 -2.34 -10.41 8.27
CA THR A 62 -2.41 -11.09 9.57
C THR A 62 -3.09 -12.46 9.42
N VAL A 63 -4.25 -12.50 8.77
CA VAL A 63 -4.98 -13.77 8.55
C VAL A 63 -4.14 -14.78 7.77
N PHE A 64 -3.40 -14.35 6.75
CA PHE A 64 -2.50 -15.20 5.96
C PHE A 64 -1.38 -15.80 6.81
N HIS A 65 -0.62 -14.99 7.56
CA HIS A 65 0.46 -15.49 8.42
C HIS A 65 -0.05 -16.32 9.62
N THR A 66 -1.30 -16.09 10.07
CA THR A 66 -1.94 -16.96 11.08
C THR A 66 -2.40 -18.30 10.50
N ARG A 67 -3.01 -18.28 9.31
CA ARG A 67 -3.58 -19.45 8.64
C ARG A 67 -3.39 -19.33 7.13
N ASP A 68 -2.32 -19.97 6.67
CA ASP A 68 -2.00 -20.05 5.26
C ASP A 68 -2.99 -20.97 4.53
N THR A 69 -3.75 -20.37 3.61
CA THR A 69 -4.63 -21.06 2.69
C THR A 69 -4.51 -20.37 1.33
N ALA A 70 -4.75 -21.10 0.24
CA ALA A 70 -4.71 -20.53 -1.11
C ALA A 70 -5.67 -19.33 -1.32
N VAL A 71 -6.69 -19.18 -0.47
CA VAL A 71 -7.60 -18.02 -0.49
C VAL A 71 -7.02 -16.85 0.28
N THR A 72 -6.49 -17.08 1.48
CA THR A 72 -5.90 -16.02 2.32
C THR A 72 -4.63 -15.46 1.68
N GLU A 73 -3.83 -16.31 1.02
CA GLU A 73 -2.69 -15.93 0.21
C GLU A 73 -3.08 -14.96 -0.91
N LYS A 74 -4.08 -15.33 -1.73
CA LYS A 74 -4.57 -14.47 -2.82
C LYS A 74 -5.07 -13.12 -2.32
N LEU A 75 -5.81 -13.13 -1.21
CA LEU A 75 -6.36 -11.90 -0.64
C LEU A 75 -5.28 -10.97 -0.12
N ASP A 76 -4.24 -11.49 0.52
CA ASP A 76 -3.11 -10.68 0.97
C ASP A 76 -2.42 -9.96 -0.21
N TYR A 77 -2.13 -10.70 -1.28
CA TYR A 77 -1.49 -10.14 -2.48
C TYR A 77 -2.36 -9.15 -3.25
N PHE A 78 -3.67 -9.41 -3.36
CA PHE A 78 -4.59 -8.47 -4.00
C PHE A 78 -4.74 -7.20 -3.19
N CYS A 79 -4.79 -7.31 -1.86
CA CYS A 79 -4.86 -6.16 -0.97
C CYS A 79 -3.55 -5.36 -0.97
N ALA A 80 -2.38 -6.01 -1.01
CA ALA A 80 -1.09 -5.34 -1.18
C ALA A 80 -1.05 -4.53 -2.49
N SER A 81 -1.53 -5.13 -3.60
CA SER A 81 -1.62 -4.45 -4.89
C SER A 81 -2.54 -3.23 -4.85
N ALA A 82 -3.67 -3.33 -4.13
CA ALA A 82 -4.59 -2.22 -3.93
C ALA A 82 -3.94 -1.07 -3.14
N VAL A 83 -3.16 -1.37 -2.09
CA VAL A 83 -2.43 -0.36 -1.29
C VAL A 83 -1.40 0.37 -2.16
N VAL A 84 -0.60 -0.35 -2.95
CA VAL A 84 0.42 0.24 -3.83
C VAL A 84 -0.22 1.17 -4.86
N LEU A 85 -1.28 0.72 -5.54
CA LEU A 85 -2.00 1.56 -6.52
C LEU A 85 -2.67 2.77 -5.87
N HIS A 86 -3.24 2.62 -4.67
CA HIS A 86 -3.82 3.76 -3.96
C HIS A 86 -2.75 4.76 -3.52
N SER A 87 -1.53 4.30 -3.21
CA SER A 87 -0.40 5.20 -2.91
C SER A 87 -0.03 6.06 -4.13
N VAL A 88 0.00 5.47 -5.33
CA VAL A 88 0.17 6.20 -6.60
C VAL A 88 -0.96 7.20 -6.83
N TYR A 89 -2.21 6.78 -6.58
CA TYR A 89 -3.37 7.66 -6.68
C TYR A 89 -3.25 8.88 -5.77
N LEU A 90 -2.84 8.67 -4.51
CA LEU A 90 -2.65 9.74 -3.53
C LEU A 90 -1.55 10.73 -3.98
N CYS A 91 -0.46 10.21 -4.57
CA CYS A 91 0.59 11.04 -5.17
C CYS A 91 0.06 11.90 -6.33
N CYS A 92 -0.76 11.31 -7.21
CA CYS A 92 -1.40 12.02 -8.31
C CYS A 92 -2.35 13.13 -7.83
N VAL A 93 -3.22 12.83 -6.85
CA VAL A 93 -4.12 13.82 -6.24
C VAL A 93 -3.34 14.97 -5.61
N ARG A 94 -2.24 14.68 -4.91
CA ARG A 94 -1.38 15.69 -4.28
C ARG A 94 -0.69 16.60 -5.30
N THR A 95 -0.28 16.05 -6.44
CA THR A 95 0.52 16.77 -7.45
C THR A 95 -0.30 17.50 -8.50
N LEU A 96 -1.39 16.89 -8.97
CA LEU A 96 -2.21 17.38 -10.09
C LEU A 96 -3.66 17.66 -9.69
N GLY A 97 -4.13 17.00 -8.63
CA GLY A 97 -5.54 16.87 -8.35
C GLY A 97 -6.24 18.15 -7.90
N LEU A 98 -5.56 18.99 -7.12
CA LEU A 98 -6.16 20.23 -6.62
C LEU A 98 -6.57 21.21 -7.73
N GLN A 99 -6.03 21.06 -8.94
CA GLN A 99 -6.31 21.96 -10.08
C GLN A 99 -7.21 21.34 -11.15
N ARG A 100 -7.34 20.00 -11.22
CA ARG A 100 -8.02 19.31 -12.33
C ARG A 100 -8.81 18.07 -11.85
N PRO A 101 -10.00 18.25 -11.24
CA PRO A 101 -10.78 17.15 -10.66
C PRO A 101 -11.23 16.09 -11.69
N ALA A 102 -11.49 16.48 -12.94
CA ALA A 102 -11.87 15.54 -14.00
C ALA A 102 -10.74 14.55 -14.33
N LEU A 103 -9.50 15.02 -14.41
CA LEU A 103 -8.33 14.16 -14.68
C LEU A 103 -8.10 13.17 -13.54
N ILE A 104 -8.30 13.57 -12.28
CA ILE A 104 -8.22 12.65 -11.14
C ILE A 104 -9.26 11.54 -11.28
N SER A 105 -10.49 11.88 -11.65
CA SER A 105 -11.57 10.89 -11.75
C SER A 105 -11.26 9.86 -12.84
N ILE A 106 -10.76 10.30 -14.00
CA ILE A 106 -10.30 9.43 -15.08
C ILE A 106 -9.13 8.56 -14.61
N PHE A 107 -8.14 9.16 -13.95
CA PHE A 107 -6.98 8.42 -13.44
C PHE A 107 -7.37 7.38 -12.37
N ARG A 108 -8.32 7.72 -11.49
CA ARG A 108 -8.89 6.79 -10.51
C ARG A 108 -9.56 5.61 -11.20
N ALA A 109 -10.41 5.88 -12.21
CA ALA A 109 -11.09 4.85 -12.96
C ALA A 109 -10.09 3.93 -13.69
N PHE A 110 -9.04 4.52 -14.28
CA PHE A 110 -7.95 3.76 -14.89
C PHE A 110 -7.24 2.85 -13.89
N LEU A 111 -6.88 3.34 -12.70
CA LEU A 111 -6.20 2.52 -11.68
C LEU A 111 -7.11 1.39 -11.16
N LEU A 112 -8.41 1.64 -11.00
CA LEU A 112 -9.37 0.60 -10.62
C LEU A 112 -9.53 -0.46 -11.70
N LEU A 113 -9.61 -0.06 -12.97
CA LEU A 113 -9.65 -0.98 -14.10
C LEU A 113 -8.35 -1.82 -14.16
N PHE A 114 -7.20 -1.18 -14.00
CA PHE A 114 -5.91 -1.85 -13.96
C PHE A 114 -5.86 -2.90 -12.83
N LEU A 115 -6.29 -2.54 -11.62
CA LEU A 115 -6.38 -3.48 -10.50
C LEU A 115 -7.32 -4.65 -10.81
N ALA A 116 -8.49 -4.38 -11.38
CA ALA A 116 -9.45 -5.42 -11.75
C ALA A 116 -8.88 -6.36 -12.81
N CYS A 117 -8.20 -5.85 -13.84
CA CYS A 117 -7.51 -6.64 -14.84
C CYS A 117 -6.38 -7.48 -14.23
N HIS A 118 -5.56 -6.89 -13.34
CA HIS A 118 -4.47 -7.58 -12.64
C HIS A 118 -4.98 -8.74 -11.79
N ILE A 119 -6.02 -8.51 -10.98
CA ILE A 119 -6.68 -9.54 -10.17
C ILE A 119 -7.29 -10.62 -11.07
N SER A 120 -7.97 -10.23 -12.15
CA SER A 120 -8.59 -11.18 -13.09
C SER A 120 -7.54 -12.07 -13.75
N TYR A 121 -6.41 -11.51 -14.17
CA TYR A 121 -5.28 -12.25 -14.74
C TYR A 121 -4.73 -13.29 -13.75
N LEU A 122 -4.43 -12.86 -12.52
CA LEU A 122 -3.89 -13.74 -11.47
C LEU A 122 -4.89 -14.79 -10.98
N THR A 123 -6.19 -14.52 -11.10
CA THR A 123 -7.25 -15.45 -10.68
C THR A 123 -7.59 -16.47 -11.76
N LEU A 124 -7.67 -16.05 -13.03
CA LEU A 124 -8.21 -16.86 -14.13
C LEU A 124 -7.15 -17.53 -15.00
N VAL A 125 -5.94 -16.98 -15.12
CA VAL A 125 -4.91 -17.49 -16.03
C VAL A 125 -3.92 -18.37 -15.27
N ARG A 126 -3.10 -17.76 -14.42
CA ARG A 126 -2.12 -18.46 -13.61
C ARG A 126 -1.77 -17.57 -12.43
N PHE A 127 -1.83 -18.14 -11.23
CA PHE A 127 -1.37 -17.44 -10.04
C PHE A 127 0.16 -17.49 -10.02
N ASP A 128 0.79 -16.48 -10.61
CA ASP A 128 2.23 -16.31 -10.64
C ASP A 128 2.66 -15.29 -9.58
N TYR A 129 3.32 -15.80 -8.55
CA TYR A 129 3.78 -15.02 -7.42
C TYR A 129 4.86 -13.99 -7.82
N GLY A 130 5.83 -14.42 -8.62
CA GLY A 130 6.93 -13.57 -9.05
C GLY A 130 6.44 -12.41 -9.90
N TYR A 131 5.42 -12.65 -10.74
CA TYR A 131 4.76 -11.58 -11.48
C TYR A 131 4.09 -10.56 -10.55
N ASN A 132 3.32 -11.00 -9.55
CA ASN A 132 2.64 -10.08 -8.63
C ASN A 132 3.64 -9.23 -7.85
N MET A 133 4.71 -9.83 -7.34
CA MET A 133 5.79 -9.10 -6.67
C MET A 133 6.46 -8.11 -7.60
N ALA A 134 6.87 -8.53 -8.80
CA ALA A 134 7.55 -7.67 -9.75
C ALA A 134 6.68 -6.48 -10.17
N ALA A 135 5.38 -6.70 -10.39
CA ALA A 135 4.42 -5.66 -10.69
C ALA A 135 4.31 -4.64 -9.54
N ASN A 136 4.10 -5.11 -8.31
CA ASN A 136 3.98 -4.23 -7.15
C ASN A 136 5.27 -3.47 -6.84
N ALA A 137 6.42 -4.14 -6.93
CA ALA A 137 7.73 -3.52 -6.75
C ALA A 137 8.00 -2.44 -7.80
N SER A 138 7.69 -2.72 -9.07
CA SER A 138 7.85 -1.76 -10.17
C SER A 138 6.98 -0.52 -9.97
N ILE A 139 5.70 -0.70 -9.61
CA ILE A 139 4.78 0.41 -9.33
C ILE A 139 5.22 1.18 -8.08
N GLY A 140 5.71 0.49 -7.05
CA GLY A 140 6.28 1.10 -5.85
C GLY A 140 7.50 1.98 -6.15
N LEU A 141 8.41 1.51 -7.01
CA LEU A 141 9.57 2.29 -7.46
C LEU A 141 9.16 3.53 -8.27
N LEU A 142 8.17 3.40 -9.15
CA LEU A 142 7.62 4.55 -9.88
C LEU A 142 7.02 5.58 -8.92
N ASN A 143 6.29 5.12 -7.90
CA ASN A 143 5.72 5.98 -6.86
C ASN A 143 6.81 6.70 -6.04
N LEU A 144 7.88 5.98 -5.67
CA LEU A 144 9.04 6.53 -4.98
C LEU A 144 9.70 7.63 -5.81
N ALA A 145 10.00 7.34 -7.07
CA ALA A 145 10.64 8.30 -7.97
C ALA A 145 9.77 9.56 -8.14
N TRP A 146 8.44 9.39 -8.21
CA TRP A 146 7.50 10.50 -8.27
C TRP A 146 7.53 11.34 -6.99
N TRP A 147 7.44 10.72 -5.81
CA TRP A 147 7.49 11.40 -4.52
C TRP A 147 8.81 12.13 -4.30
N LEU A 148 9.94 11.50 -4.63
CA LEU A 148 11.26 12.12 -4.53
C LEU A 148 11.36 13.33 -5.47
N ARG A 149 10.90 13.21 -6.72
CA ARG A 149 10.86 14.33 -7.67
C ARG A 149 10.01 15.48 -7.13
N TRP A 150 8.85 15.18 -6.55
CA TRP A 150 7.99 16.20 -5.92
C TRP A 150 8.69 16.84 -4.71
N CYS A 151 9.36 16.04 -3.87
CA CYS A 151 10.08 16.54 -2.72
C CYS A 151 11.23 17.47 -3.13
N LEU A 152 12.04 17.08 -4.12
CA LEU A 152 13.14 17.89 -4.62
C LEU A 152 12.66 19.23 -5.21
N ARG A 153 11.56 19.22 -5.96
CA ARG A 153 10.97 20.45 -6.53
C ARG A 153 10.39 21.38 -5.48
N ASN A 154 9.85 20.86 -4.39
CA ASN A 154 9.19 21.64 -3.34
C ASN A 154 10.10 21.94 -2.12
N ARG A 155 11.33 21.40 -2.10
CA ARG A 155 12.36 21.66 -1.09
C ARG A 155 12.60 23.16 -0.82
N PRO A 156 12.63 24.06 -1.83
CA PRO A 156 12.85 25.49 -1.57
C PRO A 156 11.65 26.18 -0.90
N ARG A 157 10.46 25.59 -0.99
CA ARG A 157 9.19 26.23 -0.56
C ARG A 157 8.63 25.68 0.74
N LEU A 158 8.98 24.44 1.11
CA LEU A 158 8.40 23.74 2.25
C LEU A 158 9.50 23.04 3.07
N PRO A 159 9.87 23.56 4.26
CA PRO A 159 10.99 23.03 5.05
C PRO A 159 10.75 21.62 5.61
N HIS A 160 9.50 21.14 5.64
CA HIS A 160 9.12 19.83 6.18
C HIS A 160 9.13 18.68 5.16
N VAL A 161 9.50 18.96 3.90
CA VAL A 161 9.44 17.98 2.80
C VAL A 161 10.39 16.80 2.99
N TRP A 162 11.49 16.99 3.74
CA TRP A 162 12.42 15.91 4.06
C TRP A 162 11.77 14.78 4.88
N LYS A 163 10.77 15.09 5.71
CA LYS A 163 10.02 14.08 6.49
C LYS A 163 9.21 13.17 5.57
N CYS A 164 8.59 13.74 4.53
CA CYS A 164 7.89 12.94 3.50
C CYS A 164 8.88 12.06 2.72
N ALA A 165 10.02 12.62 2.32
CA ALA A 165 11.06 11.85 1.63
C ALA A 165 11.58 10.70 2.49
N ALA A 166 11.84 10.93 3.78
CA ALA A 166 12.28 9.90 4.72
C ALA A 166 11.24 8.77 4.86
N VAL A 167 9.96 9.11 5.04
CA VAL A 167 8.88 8.11 5.15
C VAL A 167 8.75 7.27 3.89
N VAL A 168 8.79 7.88 2.70
CA VAL A 168 8.66 7.13 1.44
C VAL A 168 9.89 6.23 1.20
N LEU A 169 11.10 6.70 1.56
CA LEU A 169 12.31 5.89 1.48
C LEU A 169 12.29 4.71 2.47
N LEU A 170 11.84 4.93 3.71
CA LEU A 170 11.68 3.88 4.72
C LEU A 170 10.65 2.83 4.29
N LEU A 171 9.48 3.26 3.79
CA LEU A 171 8.44 2.34 3.30
C LEU A 171 8.96 1.47 2.15
N GLN A 172 9.73 2.04 1.23
CA GLN A 172 10.34 1.26 0.14
C GLN A 172 11.48 0.38 0.60
N ALA A 173 12.29 0.80 1.58
CA ALA A 173 13.34 -0.03 2.15
C ALA A 173 12.74 -1.26 2.86
N LEU A 174 11.64 -1.07 3.61
CA LEU A 174 10.91 -2.17 4.25
C LEU A 174 10.29 -3.12 3.21
N ALA A 175 9.70 -2.58 2.15
CA ALA A 175 9.18 -3.41 1.04
C ALA A 175 10.30 -4.15 0.28
N LEU A 176 11.53 -3.61 0.26
CA LEU A 176 12.69 -4.27 -0.33
C LEU A 176 13.19 -5.45 0.52
N LEU A 177 13.08 -5.35 1.85
CA LEU A 177 13.44 -6.45 2.76
C LEU A 177 12.53 -7.66 2.53
N GLU A 178 11.24 -7.43 2.28
CA GLU A 178 10.28 -8.48 1.91
C GLU A 178 10.67 -9.17 0.59
N LEU A 179 11.31 -8.44 -0.34
CA LEU A 179 11.84 -8.96 -1.61
C LEU A 179 13.13 -9.78 -1.44
N LEU A 180 13.86 -9.58 -0.34
CA LEU A 180 15.12 -10.26 -0.02
C LEU A 180 14.92 -11.48 0.91
N ASP A 181 13.73 -11.63 1.50
CA ASP A 181 13.37 -12.75 2.39
C ASP A 181 12.85 -14.00 1.62
N PHE A 182 12.78 -13.90 0.28
CA PHE A 182 12.48 -15.00 -0.67
C PHE A 182 13.73 -15.62 -1.27
#